data_AF-A0A949G1M1-F1
#
_entry.id   AF-A0A949G1M1-F1
#
_cell.length_a   1.000
_cell.length_b   1.000
_cell.length_c   1.000
_cell.angle_alpha   90.00
_cell.angle_beta   90.00
_cell.angle_gamma   90.00
#
_symmetry.space_group_name_H-M   'P 1'
#
loop_
_entity.id
_entity.type
_entity.pdbx_description
1 polymer ?
#
loop_
_entity_poly.entity_id
_entity_poly.type
_entity_poly.pdbx_seq_one_letter_code
_entity_poly.pdbx_strand_id
1 'polypeptide(L)'
;MKRRPRPLSARRPSVAAHSKRNPEVVAFIAGILRQMDHASDLVTAFLRALGLTRDDGEPSICLPPQFLLELGALLQFREWQDAGVVQWSHPDGLTIDDLISEAIDRLQQGPRAFAGGQYGTEAMVSLVRAWTETCSPVAREHLDCDIAIEWDGDGDIEHLVDALAEFAWRHRDRAN
;
A
#
# COMPACT_ATOMS: atom_id res chain seq x y z
N MET A 1 56.01 39.40 -31.37
CA MET A 1 55.44 39.11 -30.02
C MET A 1 54.43 37.98 -30.14
N LYS A 2 54.51 37.00 -29.25
CA LYS A 2 53.82 35.69 -29.28
C LYS A 2 52.33 35.81 -28.92
N ARG A 3 51.48 35.00 -29.57
CA ARG A 3 50.03 34.83 -29.33
C ARG A 3 49.69 34.48 -27.88
N ARG A 4 48.55 34.96 -27.38
CA ARG A 4 47.62 34.24 -26.48
C ARG A 4 46.29 35.00 -26.32
N PRO A 5 45.17 34.47 -26.82
CA PRO A 5 43.85 34.75 -26.26
C PRO A 5 43.33 33.50 -25.54
N ARG A 6 42.86 33.65 -24.29
CA ARG A 6 41.86 32.81 -23.61
C ARG A 6 41.53 33.42 -22.23
N PRO A 7 40.35 33.18 -21.63
CA PRO A 7 39.34 32.21 -22.04
C PRO A 7 37.92 32.77 -22.25
N LEU A 8 37.17 32.05 -23.08
CA LEU A 8 35.71 32.06 -23.14
C LEU A 8 35.16 31.78 -21.74
N SER A 9 34.32 32.70 -21.25
CA SER A 9 33.53 32.53 -20.03
C SER A 9 32.71 31.25 -20.15
N ALA A 10 33.04 30.27 -19.31
CA ALA A 10 32.33 29.02 -19.22
C ALA A 10 30.89 29.30 -18.79
N ARG A 11 29.97 29.02 -19.72
CA ARG A 11 28.54 28.95 -19.46
C ARG A 11 28.34 27.87 -18.39
N ARG A 12 28.05 28.27 -17.15
CA ARG A 12 27.62 27.33 -16.09
C ARG A 12 26.35 26.62 -16.58
N PRO A 13 26.32 25.29 -16.71
CA PRO A 13 25.05 24.60 -16.84
C PRO A 13 24.33 24.72 -15.50
N SER A 14 23.17 25.37 -15.51
CA SER A 14 22.14 25.19 -14.51
C SER A 14 21.70 23.73 -14.56
N VAL A 15 22.29 22.89 -13.71
CA VAL A 15 21.74 21.57 -13.44
C VAL A 15 20.68 21.79 -12.37
N ALA A 16 19.45 22.03 -12.81
CA ALA A 16 18.29 21.82 -11.98
C ALA A 16 18.32 20.35 -11.55
N ALA A 17 18.76 20.10 -10.32
CA ALA A 17 18.69 18.81 -9.68
C ALA A 17 17.21 18.41 -9.55
N HIS A 18 16.66 17.82 -10.59
CA HIS A 18 15.47 17.00 -10.47
C HIS A 18 15.93 15.77 -9.70
N SER A 19 15.69 15.80 -8.38
CA SER A 19 15.71 14.61 -7.53
C SER A 19 14.91 13.52 -8.23
N LYS A 20 15.61 12.58 -8.89
CA LYS A 20 15.00 11.40 -9.49
C LYS A 20 14.45 10.60 -8.31
N ARG A 21 13.12 10.55 -8.19
CA ARG A 21 12.44 9.78 -7.15
C ARG A 21 12.82 8.31 -7.34
N ASN A 22 13.30 7.67 -6.28
CA ASN A 22 13.69 6.26 -6.29
C ASN A 22 12.49 5.40 -6.79
N PRO A 23 12.69 4.54 -7.78
CA PRO A 23 11.65 3.76 -8.46
C PRO A 23 11.05 2.68 -7.55
N GLU A 24 11.85 2.10 -6.65
CA GLU A 24 11.40 1.15 -5.64
C GLU A 24 10.47 1.84 -4.65
N VAL A 25 10.83 3.08 -4.28
CA VAL A 25 9.97 3.94 -3.47
C VAL A 25 8.68 4.24 -4.22
N VAL A 26 8.71 4.47 -5.53
CA VAL A 26 7.50 4.68 -6.35
C VAL A 26 6.64 3.42 -6.44
N ALA A 27 7.23 2.24 -6.69
CA ALA A 27 6.51 0.98 -6.79
C ALA A 27 5.91 0.55 -5.44
N PHE A 28 6.66 0.71 -4.35
CA PHE A 28 6.19 0.50 -2.99
C PHE A 28 5.04 1.45 -2.64
N ILE A 29 5.19 2.76 -2.94
CA ILE A 29 4.10 3.73 -2.77
C ILE A 29 2.89 3.33 -3.60
N ALA A 30 3.06 2.90 -4.86
CA ALA A 30 1.95 2.44 -5.70
C ALA A 30 1.28 1.16 -5.18
N GLY A 31 2.04 0.26 -4.54
CA GLY A 31 1.49 -0.90 -3.84
C GLY A 31 0.68 -0.49 -2.62
N ILE A 32 1.22 0.41 -1.79
CA ILE A 32 0.50 0.98 -0.65
C ILE A 32 -0.78 1.69 -1.10
N LEU A 33 -0.71 2.51 -2.16
CA LEU A 33 -1.87 3.24 -2.67
C LEU A 33 -2.97 2.29 -3.12
N ARG A 34 -2.63 1.25 -3.89
CA ARG A 34 -3.60 0.21 -4.28
C ARG A 34 -4.22 -0.50 -3.08
N GLN A 35 -3.42 -0.79 -2.05
CA GLN A 35 -3.92 -1.40 -0.82
C GLN A 35 -4.84 -0.45 -0.05
N MET A 36 -4.52 0.85 -0.03
CA MET A 36 -5.37 1.87 0.59
C MET A 36 -6.68 2.07 -0.18
N ASP A 37 -6.63 2.07 -1.51
CA ASP A 37 -7.81 2.17 -2.36
C ASP A 37 -8.73 0.97 -2.12
N HIS A 38 -8.18 -0.25 -2.10
CA HIS A 38 -8.96 -1.46 -1.80
C HIS A 38 -9.56 -1.45 -0.39
N ALA A 39 -8.80 -1.05 0.64
CA ALA A 39 -9.33 -0.90 1.99
C ALA A 39 -10.45 0.17 2.05
N SER A 40 -10.33 1.25 1.28
CA SER A 40 -11.37 2.27 1.15
C SER A 40 -12.62 1.73 0.47
N ASP A 41 -12.47 0.89 -0.57
CA ASP A 41 -13.58 0.23 -1.25
C ASP A 41 -14.32 -0.73 -0.31
N LEU A 42 -13.59 -1.51 0.50
CA LEU A 42 -14.18 -2.38 1.53
C LEU A 42 -15.01 -1.58 2.53
N VAL A 43 -14.46 -0.48 3.06
CA VAL A 43 -15.17 0.41 4.00
C VAL A 43 -16.41 1.02 3.33
N THR A 44 -16.29 1.47 2.08
CA THR A 44 -17.41 2.05 1.33
C THR A 44 -18.52 1.04 1.10
N ALA A 45 -18.17 -0.19 0.70
CA ALA A 45 -19.12 -1.27 0.51
C ALA A 45 -19.84 -1.64 1.82
N PHE A 46 -19.09 -1.67 2.93
CA PHE A 46 -19.64 -1.93 4.26
C PHE A 46 -20.61 -0.83 4.70
N LEU A 47 -20.23 0.44 4.60
CA LEU A 47 -21.10 1.56 4.95
C LEU A 47 -22.36 1.60 4.06
N ARG A 48 -22.23 1.27 2.77
CA ARG A 48 -23.38 1.17 1.86
C ARG A 48 -24.34 0.06 2.28
N ALA A 49 -23.81 -1.11 2.67
CA ALA A 49 -24.62 -2.22 3.16
C ALA A 49 -25.40 -1.85 4.44
N LEU A 50 -24.86 -0.96 5.27
CA LEU A 50 -25.53 -0.42 6.45
C LEU A 50 -26.50 0.73 6.16
N GLY A 51 -26.63 1.18 4.90
CA GLY A 51 -27.43 2.35 4.54
C GLY A 51 -26.84 3.68 5.05
N LEU A 52 -25.53 3.71 5.31
CA LEU A 52 -24.79 4.86 5.81
C LEU A 52 -24.10 5.66 4.68
N THR A 53 -24.48 5.41 3.43
CA THR A 53 -24.06 6.20 2.27
C THR A 53 -25.24 6.94 1.67
N ARG A 54 -25.01 8.16 1.22
CA ARG A 54 -25.97 9.01 0.49
C ARG A 54 -26.08 8.54 -0.97
N ASP A 55 -27.07 9.08 -1.69
CA ASP A 55 -27.31 8.76 -3.10
C ASP A 55 -26.15 9.13 -4.03
N ASP A 56 -25.29 10.06 -3.61
CA ASP A 56 -24.05 10.47 -4.30
C ASP A 56 -22.85 9.57 -3.99
N GLY A 57 -23.02 8.55 -3.14
CA GLY A 57 -21.98 7.61 -2.72
C GLY A 57 -21.15 8.08 -1.52
N GLU A 58 -21.35 9.31 -1.04
CA GLU A 58 -20.63 9.85 0.12
C GLU A 58 -21.19 9.31 1.45
N PRO A 59 -20.37 9.18 2.51
CA PRO A 59 -20.86 8.84 3.84
C PRO A 59 -21.95 9.82 4.31
N SER A 60 -23.06 9.30 4.83
CA SER A 60 -24.14 10.12 5.41
C SER A 60 -23.79 10.69 6.79
N ILE A 61 -22.71 10.17 7.40
CA ILE A 61 -22.20 10.52 8.72
C ILE A 61 -20.71 10.84 8.65
N CYS A 62 -20.26 11.80 9.47
CA CYS A 62 -18.85 12.11 9.61
C CYS A 62 -18.22 11.15 10.63
N LEU A 63 -17.36 10.25 10.16
CA LEU A 63 -16.73 9.22 10.97
C LEU A 63 -15.30 9.61 11.38
N PRO A 64 -14.84 9.24 12.59
CA PRO A 64 -13.44 9.46 12.99
C PRO A 64 -12.47 8.74 12.04
N PRO A 65 -11.38 9.39 11.59
CA PRO A 65 -10.40 8.76 10.70
C PRO A 65 -9.81 7.46 11.26
N GLN A 66 -9.54 7.43 12.57
CA GLN A 66 -9.01 6.24 13.25
C GLN A 66 -9.99 5.07 13.20
N PHE A 67 -11.29 5.34 13.34
CA PHE A 67 -12.32 4.31 13.19
C PHE A 67 -12.34 3.76 11.76
N LEU A 68 -12.27 4.62 10.75
CA LEU A 68 -12.24 4.21 9.34
C LEU A 68 -11.01 3.33 9.04
N LEU A 69 -9.84 3.70 9.58
CA LEU A 69 -8.62 2.93 9.41
C LEU A 69 -8.69 1.55 10.12
N GLU A 70 -9.24 1.51 11.33
CA GLU A 70 -9.45 0.26 12.05
C GLU A 70 -10.43 -0.65 11.34
N LEU A 71 -11.57 -0.10 10.90
CA LEU A 71 -12.57 -0.83 10.14
C LEU A 71 -11.98 -1.37 8.84
N GLY A 72 -11.21 -0.57 8.10
CA GLY A 72 -10.54 -1.01 6.88
C GLY A 72 -9.57 -2.17 7.14
N ALA A 73 -8.80 -2.12 8.23
CA ALA A 73 -7.90 -3.20 8.59
C ALA A 73 -8.65 -4.50 8.96
N LEU A 74 -9.74 -4.40 9.71
CA LEU A 74 -10.57 -5.55 10.09
C LEU A 74 -11.26 -6.17 8.87
N LEU A 75 -11.83 -5.35 7.97
CA LEU A 75 -12.44 -5.84 6.74
C LEU A 75 -11.41 -6.52 5.83
N GLN A 76 -10.20 -5.97 5.74
CA GLN A 76 -9.10 -6.59 5.00
C GLN A 76 -8.74 -7.97 5.57
N PHE A 77 -8.62 -8.07 6.89
CA PHE A 77 -8.36 -9.34 7.56
C PHE A 77 -9.45 -10.37 7.29
N ARG A 78 -10.71 -9.94 7.30
CA ARG A 78 -11.85 -10.81 7.03
C ARG A 78 -11.76 -11.39 5.63
N GLU A 79 -11.50 -10.56 4.63
CA GLU A 79 -11.33 -11.01 3.25
C GLU A 79 -10.15 -12.00 3.11
N TRP A 80 -9.01 -11.71 3.76
CA TRP A 80 -7.87 -12.62 3.75
C TRP A 80 -8.17 -13.96 4.45
N GLN A 81 -8.94 -13.94 5.53
CA GLN A 81 -9.35 -15.14 6.24
C GLN A 81 -10.34 -15.96 5.41
N ASP A 82 -11.34 -15.31 4.80
CA ASP A 82 -12.34 -15.94 3.92
C ASP A 82 -11.68 -16.56 2.68
N ALA A 83 -10.63 -15.91 2.15
CA ALA A 83 -9.83 -16.43 1.04
C ALA A 83 -8.79 -17.50 1.47
N GLY A 84 -8.63 -17.75 2.77
CA GLY A 84 -7.66 -18.70 3.31
C GLY A 84 -6.19 -18.25 3.22
N VAL A 85 -5.94 -16.96 2.98
CA VAL A 85 -4.60 -16.36 2.91
C VAL A 85 -3.95 -16.29 4.29
N VAL A 86 -4.75 -16.00 5.32
CA VAL A 86 -4.29 -15.96 6.70
C VAL A 86 -5.18 -16.82 7.59
N GLN A 87 -4.56 -17.57 8.50
CA GLN A 87 -5.24 -18.17 9.64
C GLN A 87 -5.00 -17.27 10.85
N TRP A 88 -5.78 -16.19 10.93
CA TRP A 88 -5.68 -15.23 12.01
C TRP A 88 -6.61 -15.62 13.18
N SER A 89 -6.11 -15.47 14.41
CA SER A 89 -6.88 -15.70 15.63
C SER A 89 -6.52 -14.63 16.66
N HIS A 90 -7.52 -13.97 17.23
CA HIS A 90 -7.31 -13.03 18.32
C HIS A 90 -6.86 -13.77 19.60
N PRO A 91 -5.95 -13.20 20.42
CA PRO A 91 -5.52 -13.81 21.69
C PRO A 91 -6.68 -14.14 22.64
N ASP A 92 -7.72 -13.30 22.64
CA ASP A 92 -8.91 -13.49 23.48
C ASP A 92 -9.98 -14.40 22.84
N GLY A 93 -9.69 -15.02 21.68
CA GLY A 93 -10.61 -15.90 20.97
C GLY A 93 -11.74 -15.17 20.22
N LEU A 94 -11.67 -13.85 20.11
CA LEU A 94 -12.62 -13.03 19.35
C LEU A 94 -12.48 -13.27 17.84
N THR A 95 -13.62 -13.29 17.15
CA THR A 95 -13.67 -13.29 15.69
C THR A 95 -13.47 -11.89 15.13
N ILE A 96 -13.21 -11.78 13.84
CA ILE A 96 -13.10 -10.46 13.18
C ILE A 96 -14.43 -9.70 13.26
N ASP A 97 -15.57 -10.40 13.14
CA ASP A 97 -16.89 -9.79 13.26
C ASP A 97 -17.17 -9.28 14.69
N ASP A 98 -16.63 -9.96 15.72
CA ASP A 98 -16.67 -9.47 17.10
C ASP A 98 -15.87 -8.17 17.24
N LEU A 99 -14.67 -8.11 16.67
CA LEU A 99 -13.84 -6.89 16.69
C LEU A 99 -14.46 -5.72 15.92
N ILE A 100 -15.14 -6.00 14.79
CA ILE A 100 -15.90 -4.98 14.06
C ILE A 100 -17.03 -4.45 14.95
N SER A 101 -17.74 -5.34 15.65
CA SER A 101 -18.81 -4.97 16.59
C SER A 101 -18.27 -4.10 17.72
N GLU A 102 -17.14 -4.47 18.33
CA GLU A 102 -16.48 -3.66 19.37
C GLU A 102 -16.01 -2.29 18.87
N ALA A 103 -15.53 -2.20 17.62
CA ALA A 103 -15.19 -0.91 17.02
C ALA A 103 -16.43 -0.01 16.84
N ILE A 104 -17.56 -0.58 16.42
CA ILE A 104 -18.84 0.13 16.30
C ILE A 104 -19.34 0.57 17.70
N ASP A 105 -19.26 -0.29 18.70
CA ASP A 105 -19.69 0.04 20.06
C ASP A 105 -18.85 1.17 20.66
N ARG A 106 -17.53 1.17 20.44
CA ARG A 106 -16.65 2.28 20.82
C ARG A 106 -17.02 3.58 20.11
N LEU A 107 -17.43 3.52 18.83
CA LEU A 107 -17.90 4.70 18.11
C LEU A 107 -19.16 5.30 18.74
N GLN A 108 -20.09 4.46 19.21
CA GLN A 108 -21.30 4.90 19.90
C GLN A 108 -21.01 5.60 21.24
N GLN A 109 -19.95 5.20 21.94
CA GLN A 109 -19.49 5.86 23.18
C GLN A 109 -18.88 7.25 22.93
N GLY A 110 -18.60 7.58 21.66
CA GLY A 110 -18.28 8.90 21.17
C GLY A 110 -16.90 9.00 20.52
N PRO A 111 -16.68 10.01 19.65
CA PRO A 111 -15.45 10.12 18.85
C PRO A 111 -14.14 10.16 19.65
N ARG A 112 -14.21 10.60 20.92
CA ARG A 112 -13.04 10.68 21.81
C ARG A 112 -12.50 9.31 22.21
N ALA A 113 -13.27 8.24 22.08
CA ALA A 113 -12.80 6.87 22.31
C ALA A 113 -11.64 6.50 21.37
N PHE A 114 -11.52 7.17 20.22
CA PHE A 114 -10.46 6.97 19.23
C PHE A 114 -9.34 8.02 19.30
N ALA A 115 -9.42 8.98 20.23
CA ALA A 115 -8.46 10.08 20.33
C ALA A 115 -7.16 9.72 21.09
N GLY A 116 -6.96 8.44 21.45
CA GLY A 116 -5.71 7.97 22.03
C GLY A 116 -4.58 8.15 21.03
N GLY A 117 -3.59 8.98 21.35
CA GLY A 117 -2.55 9.49 20.45
C GLY A 117 -1.53 8.48 19.90
N GLN A 118 -1.91 7.23 19.66
CA GLN A 118 -1.11 6.26 18.92
C GLN A 118 -1.44 6.38 17.43
N TYR A 119 -0.39 6.46 16.61
CA TYR A 119 -0.51 6.42 15.14
C TYR A 119 -0.80 4.98 14.72
N GLY A 120 -2.09 4.62 14.65
CA GLY A 120 -2.57 3.30 14.23
C GLY A 120 -3.34 2.56 15.32
N THR A 121 -4.33 1.76 14.93
CA THR A 121 -5.07 0.89 15.85
C THR A 121 -4.40 -0.47 15.98
N GLU A 122 -4.74 -1.22 17.03
CA GLU A 122 -4.21 -2.58 17.25
C GLU A 122 -4.49 -3.51 16.05
N ALA A 123 -5.66 -3.35 15.42
CA ALA A 123 -6.00 -4.08 14.20
C ALA A 123 -5.04 -3.76 13.04
N MET A 124 -4.66 -2.48 12.85
CA MET A 124 -3.69 -2.10 11.82
C MET A 124 -2.30 -2.67 12.09
N VAL A 125 -1.84 -2.61 13.34
CA VAL A 125 -0.54 -3.16 13.72
C VAL A 125 -0.52 -4.68 13.49
N SER A 126 -1.61 -5.35 13.84
CA SER A 126 -1.79 -6.78 13.60
C SER A 126 -1.79 -7.10 12.11
N LEU A 127 -2.43 -6.27 11.27
CA LEU A 127 -2.48 -6.44 9.82
C LEU A 127 -1.09 -6.38 9.20
N VAL A 128 -0.30 -5.37 9.58
CA VAL A 128 1.07 -5.21 9.09
C VAL A 128 1.95 -6.38 9.55
N ARG A 129 1.77 -6.85 10.80
CA ARG A 129 2.48 -8.01 11.31
C ARG A 129 2.11 -9.28 10.53
N ALA A 130 0.82 -9.58 10.38
CA ALA A 130 0.34 -10.75 9.65
C ALA A 130 0.81 -10.74 8.20
N TRP A 131 0.78 -9.58 7.54
CA TRP A 131 1.35 -9.42 6.21
C TRP A 131 2.85 -9.78 6.19
N THR A 132 3.63 -9.25 7.13
CA THR A 132 5.08 -9.45 7.17
C THR A 132 5.46 -10.90 7.48
N GLU A 133 4.71 -11.56 8.36
CA GLU A 133 5.02 -12.90 8.86
C GLU A 133 4.45 -14.01 7.97
N THR A 134 3.27 -13.80 7.38
CA THR A 134 2.54 -14.84 6.64
C THR A 134 2.53 -14.60 5.14
N CYS A 135 2.28 -13.35 4.71
CA CYS A 135 2.10 -13.06 3.29
C CYS A 135 3.45 -12.77 2.60
N SER A 136 4.29 -11.91 3.17
CA SER A 136 5.55 -11.44 2.59
C SER A 136 6.52 -12.56 2.16
N PRO A 137 6.74 -13.63 2.95
CA PRO A 137 7.68 -14.69 2.57
C PRO A 137 7.23 -15.49 1.33
N VAL A 138 5.92 -15.62 1.13
CA VAL A 138 5.30 -16.45 0.08
C VAL A 138 4.68 -15.60 -1.03
N ALA A 139 4.61 -14.28 -0.85
CA ALA A 139 4.11 -13.31 -1.82
C ALA A 139 4.84 -13.44 -3.16
N ARG A 140 6.12 -13.84 -3.15
CA ARG A 140 6.88 -14.16 -4.37
C ARG A 140 6.23 -15.27 -5.20
N GLU A 141 5.73 -16.32 -4.57
CA GLU A 141 5.08 -17.46 -5.23
C GLU A 141 3.59 -17.21 -5.52
N HIS A 142 2.92 -16.41 -4.70
CA HIS A 142 1.48 -16.14 -4.82
C HIS A 142 1.10 -14.90 -5.65
N LEU A 143 2.00 -13.93 -5.81
CA LEU A 143 1.78 -12.76 -6.68
C LEU A 143 2.08 -13.05 -8.16
N ASP A 144 2.30 -14.32 -8.52
CA ASP A 144 2.64 -14.78 -9.87
C ASP A 144 3.78 -13.94 -10.49
N CYS A 145 4.75 -13.58 -9.65
CA CYS A 145 5.91 -12.85 -10.10
C CYS A 145 6.84 -13.82 -10.83
N ASP A 146 6.74 -13.85 -12.16
CA ASP A 146 7.57 -14.70 -13.03
C ASP A 146 9.08 -14.56 -12.74
N ILE A 147 9.50 -13.37 -12.33
CA ILE A 147 10.90 -13.02 -12.11
C ILE A 147 11.00 -12.15 -10.87
N ALA A 148 11.84 -12.58 -9.93
CA ALA A 148 12.25 -11.74 -8.80
C ALA A 148 13.76 -11.59 -8.82
N ILE A 149 14.19 -10.33 -8.89
CA ILE A 149 15.57 -9.92 -9.07
C ILE A 149 16.15 -9.62 -7.69
N GLU A 150 17.12 -10.42 -7.28
CA GLU A 150 17.97 -10.07 -6.14
C GLU A 150 18.98 -9.03 -6.62
N TRP A 151 18.88 -7.82 -6.06
CA TRP A 151 19.73 -6.70 -6.44
C TRP A 151 20.72 -6.42 -5.31
N ASP A 152 22.01 -6.48 -5.61
CA ASP A 152 23.11 -6.27 -4.67
C ASP A 152 23.50 -4.79 -4.51
N GLY A 153 22.74 -3.89 -5.14
CA GLY A 153 22.93 -2.44 -5.07
C GLY A 153 23.93 -1.89 -6.08
N ASP A 154 24.55 -2.72 -6.93
CA ASP A 154 25.39 -2.26 -8.04
C ASP A 154 24.59 -2.27 -9.36
N GLY A 155 24.65 -1.17 -10.11
CA GLY A 155 23.91 -1.00 -11.36
C GLY A 155 22.52 -0.36 -11.27
N ASP A 156 21.92 -0.13 -12.43
CA ASP A 156 20.63 0.57 -12.59
C ASP A 156 19.48 -0.46 -12.70
N ILE A 157 18.85 -0.76 -11.56
CA ILE A 157 17.72 -1.70 -11.49
C ILE A 157 16.52 -1.23 -12.32
N GLU A 158 16.33 0.08 -12.53
CA GLU A 158 15.27 0.60 -13.42
C GLU A 158 15.50 0.13 -14.84
N HIS A 159 16.72 0.31 -15.33
CA HIS A 159 17.08 -0.09 -16.67
C HIS A 159 16.93 -1.60 -16.87
N LEU A 160 17.25 -2.39 -15.84
CA LEU A 160 17.08 -3.84 -15.86
C LEU A 160 15.60 -4.24 -15.91
N VAL A 161 14.75 -3.60 -15.09
CA VAL A 161 13.29 -3.86 -15.05
C VAL A 161 12.63 -3.45 -16.36
N ASP A 162 12.94 -2.27 -16.89
CA ASP A 162 12.41 -1.78 -18.18
C ASP A 162 12.84 -2.70 -19.33
N ALA A 163 14.12 -3.11 -19.35
CA ALA A 163 14.63 -4.03 -20.36
C ALA A 163 13.94 -5.40 -20.28
N LEU A 164 13.68 -5.90 -19.06
CA LEU A 164 12.94 -7.15 -18.83
C LEU A 164 11.47 -7.04 -19.26
N ALA A 165 10.79 -5.95 -18.92
CA ALA A 165 9.42 -5.70 -19.34
C ALA A 165 9.31 -5.61 -20.87
N GLU A 166 10.23 -4.88 -21.51
CA GLU A 166 10.26 -4.75 -22.97
C GLU A 166 10.61 -6.08 -23.65
N PHE A 167 11.53 -6.86 -23.06
CA PHE A 167 11.86 -8.20 -23.52
C PHE A 167 10.65 -9.14 -23.45
N ALA A 168 9.98 -9.22 -22.30
CA ALA A 168 8.79 -10.04 -22.11
C ALA A 168 7.68 -9.64 -23.10
N TRP A 169 7.44 -8.33 -23.26
CA TRP A 169 6.46 -7.81 -24.21
C TRP A 169 6.77 -8.18 -25.66
N ARG A 170 8.04 -8.02 -26.10
CA ARG A 170 8.49 -8.37 -27.46
C ARG A 170 8.37 -9.85 -27.77
N HIS A 171 8.38 -10.72 -26.76
CA HIS A 171 8.44 -12.17 -26.92
C HIS A 171 7.17 -12.91 -26.48
N ARG A 172 6.15 -12.21 -25.98
CA ARG A 172 4.90 -12.82 -25.46
C ARG A 172 4.19 -13.76 -26.46
N ASP A 173 4.30 -13.47 -27.76
CA ASP A 173 3.59 -14.19 -28.82
C ASP A 173 4.43 -15.33 -29.43
N ARG A 174 5.64 -15.58 -28.91
CA ARG A 174 6.56 -16.62 -29.41
C ARG A 174 6.50 -17.93 -28.62
N ALA A 175 5.68 -18.01 -27.58
CA ALA A 175 5.53 -19.18 -26.72
C ALA A 175 4.38 -20.13 -27.14
N ASN A 176 3.75 -19.89 -28.30
CA ASN A 176 2.74 -20.78 -28.91
C ASN A 176 3.30 -21.55 -30.10
#